data_AF-A0AAP4BUT4-F1
#
_entry.id   AF-A0AAP4BUT4-F1
#
_cell.length_a   1.000
_cell.length_b   1.000
_cell.length_c   1.000
_cell.angle_alpha   90.00
_cell.angle_beta   90.00
_cell.angle_gamma   90.00
#
_symmetry.space_group_name_H-M   'P 1'
#
loop_
_entity.id
_entity.type
_entity.pdbx_description
1 polymer ?
#
loop_
_entity_poly.entity_id
_entity_poly.type
_entity_poly.pdbx_seq_one_letter_code
_entity_poly.pdbx_strand_id
1 'polypeptide(L)' 'MPKKFDQDAKDRVGRLVEDRILVENMSMQEACKIVAPKLGIAWHTARRWAQAARREGRVTNPLHEDLVAEVTKLRGENQ' A
#
# COMPACT_ATOMS: atom_id res chain seq x y z
N MET A 1 13.45 -8.28 20.62
CA MET A 1 13.00 -9.22 19.55
C MET A 1 12.91 -8.45 18.24
N PRO A 2 13.45 -8.94 17.11
CA PRO A 2 13.23 -8.29 15.83
C PRO A 2 11.74 -8.35 15.50
N LYS A 3 11.06 -7.21 15.34
CA LYS A 3 9.68 -7.17 14.83
C LYS A 3 9.71 -7.66 13.39
N LYS A 4 9.38 -8.93 13.17
CA LYS A 4 9.16 -9.47 11.84
C LYS A 4 7.79 -8.99 11.38
N PHE A 5 7.76 -8.19 10.32
CA PHE A 5 6.52 -7.88 9.62
C PHE A 5 6.03 -9.15 8.91
N ASP A 6 4.77 -9.49 9.14
CA ASP A 6 4.08 -10.56 8.41
C ASP A 6 3.98 -10.24 6.92
N GLN A 7 3.73 -11.26 6.10
CA GLN A 7 3.68 -11.09 4.65
C GLN A 7 2.51 -10.20 4.24
N ASP A 8 1.37 -10.27 4.94
CA ASP A 8 0.19 -9.43 4.67
C ASP A 8 0.51 -7.94 4.86
N ALA A 9 1.30 -7.58 5.88
CA ALA A 9 1.74 -6.21 6.11
C ALA A 9 2.61 -5.71 4.96
N LYS A 10 3.48 -6.58 4.41
CA LYS A 10 4.32 -6.23 3.25
C LYS A 10 3.49 -6.08 1.98
N ASP A 11 2.54 -6.98 1.76
CA ASP A 11 1.66 -6.95 0.59
C ASP A 11 0.71 -5.74 0.64
N ARG A 12 0.20 -5.39 1.84
CA ARG A 12 -0.55 -4.14 2.07
C ARG A 12 0.27 -2.91 1.67
N VAL A 13 1.53 -2.84 2.05
CA VAL A 13 2.43 -1.74 1.65
C VAL A 13 2.62 -1.72 0.13
N GLY A 14 2.82 -2.89 -0.49
CA GLY A 14 2.93 -3.01 -1.94
C GLY A 14 1.72 -2.46 -2.68
N ARG A 15 0.51 -2.85 -2.26
CA ARG A 15 -0.75 -2.36 -2.83
C ARG A 15 -0.92 -0.85 -2.65
N LEU A 16 -0.71 -0.31 -1.45
CA LEU A 16 -0.86 1.13 -1.19
C LEU A 16 0.11 1.99 -2.01
N VAL A 17 1.34 1.52 -2.22
CA VAL A 17 2.32 2.21 -3.06
C VAL A 17 1.86 2.22 -4.52
N GLU A 18 1.29 1.12 -4.99
CA GLU A 18 0.83 0.95 -6.38
C GLU A 18 -0.44 1.73 -6.67
N ASP A 19 -1.40 1.71 -5.75
CA ASP A 19 -2.59 2.55 -5.83
C ASP A 19 -2.20 4.03 -5.93
N ARG A 20 -1.20 4.47 -5.17
CA ARG A 20 -0.72 5.85 -5.21
C ARG A 20 -0.06 6.21 -6.55
N ILE A 21 0.74 5.29 -7.10
CA ILE A 21 1.34 5.42 -8.43
C ILE A 21 0.25 5.56 -9.49
N LEU A 22 -0.80 4.74 -9.43
CA LEU A 22 -1.90 4.73 -10.38
C LEU A 22 -2.77 5.98 -10.27
N VAL A 23 -3.18 6.36 -9.05
CA VAL A 23 -4.09 7.50 -8.80
C VAL A 23 -3.42 8.84 -9.07
N GLU A 24 -2.16 9.01 -8.66
CA GLU A 24 -1.46 10.29 -8.72
C GLU A 24 -0.44 10.36 -9.87
N ASN A 25 -0.39 9.33 -10.73
CA ASN A 25 0.55 9.18 -11.85
C ASN A 25 2.00 9.51 -11.46
N MET A 26 2.44 9.00 -10.30
CA MET A 26 3.73 9.34 -9.70
C MET A 26 4.73 8.18 -9.74
N SER A 27 6.00 8.48 -9.52
CA SER A 27 7.03 7.44 -9.47
C SER A 27 6.91 6.57 -8.21
N MET A 28 7.39 5.33 -8.30
CA MET A 28 7.54 4.40 -7.17
C MET A 28 8.27 5.02 -5.97
N GLN A 29 9.28 5.85 -6.23
CA GLN A 29 10.04 6.49 -5.17
C GLN A 29 9.19 7.51 -4.41
N GLU A 30 8.47 8.37 -5.13
CA GLU A 30 7.60 9.38 -4.52
C GLU A 30 6.44 8.74 -3.74
N ALA A 31 5.82 7.71 -4.31
CA ALA A 31 4.80 6.93 -3.63
C ALA A 31 5.33 6.29 -2.32
N CYS A 32 6.54 5.70 -2.35
CA CYS A 32 7.17 5.15 -1.15
C CYS A 32 7.46 6.21 -0.08
N LYS A 33 7.91 7.40 -0.47
CA LYS A 33 8.17 8.50 0.48
C LYS A 33 6.89 8.98 1.16
N ILE A 34 5.75 8.91 0.48
CA ILE A 34 4.44 9.30 1.02
C ILE A 34 3.84 8.21 1.92
N VAL A 35 3.92 6.94 1.49
CA VAL A 35 3.29 5.81 2.20
C VAL A 35 4.08 5.38 3.43
N ALA A 36 5.42 5.34 3.35
CA ALA A 36 6.25 4.75 4.39
C ALA A 36 6.16 5.45 5.76
N PRO A 37 6.14 6.80 5.85
CA PRO A 37 5.96 7.49 7.14
C PRO A 37 4.62 7.19 7.80
N LYS A 38 3.54 7.01 7.02
CA LYS A 38 2.20 6.67 7.54
C LYS A 38 2.14 5.30 8.21
N LEU A 39 3.06 4.41 7.83
CA LEU A 39 3.14 3.04 8.33
C LEU A 39 4.31 2.83 9.30
N GLY A 40 5.03 3.90 9.67
CA GLY A 40 6.16 3.82 10.60
C GLY A 40 7.36 3.01 10.07
N ILE A 41 7.52 2.92 8.75
CA ILE A 41 8.62 2.20 8.10
C ILE A 41 9.49 3.14 7.26
N ALA A 42 10.73 2.74 6.98
CA ALA A 42 11.60 3.47 6.08
C ALA A 42 11.14 3.32 4.61
N TRP A 43 11.26 4.39 3.82
CA TRP A 43 10.83 4.38 2.41
C TRP A 43 11.58 3.36 1.55
N HIS A 44 12.85 3.07 1.87
CA HIS A 44 13.62 2.00 1.22
C HIS A 44 13.03 0.61 1.51
N THR A 45 12.49 0.39 2.70
CA THR A 45 11.82 -0.86 3.08
C THR A 45 10.51 -1.02 2.32
N ALA A 46 9.70 0.04 2.27
CA ALA A 46 8.48 0.07 1.47
C ALA A 46 8.76 -0.23 -0.01
N ARG A 47 9.79 0.39 -0.58
CA ARG A 47 10.22 0.14 -1.97
C ARG A 47 10.59 -1.31 -2.20
N ARG A 48 11.38 -1.91 -1.30
CA ARG A 48 11.79 -3.32 -1.42
C ARG A 48 10.57 -4.25 -1.40
N TRP A 49 9.60 -3.98 -0.54
CA TRP A 49 8.38 -4.78 -0.45
C TRP A 49 7.48 -4.61 -1.66
N ALA A 50 7.28 -3.38 -2.13
CA ALA A 50 6.52 -3.12 -3.36
C ALA A 50 7.16 -3.78 -4.58
N GLN A 51 8.49 -3.73 -4.71
CA GLN A 51 9.20 -4.41 -5.80
C GLN A 51 9.11 -5.94 -5.70
N ALA A 52 9.19 -6.51 -4.50
CA ALA A 52 8.99 -7.94 -4.29
C ALA A 52 7.55 -8.35 -4.66
N ALA A 53 6.56 -7.61 -4.19
CA ALA A 53 5.16 -7.84 -4.52
C ALA A 53 4.90 -7.77 -6.04
N ARG A 54 5.48 -6.79 -6.75
CA ARG A 54 5.42 -6.69 -8.21
C ARG A 54 5.99 -7.92 -8.90
N ARG A 55 7.21 -8.31 -8.51
CA ARG A 55 7.92 -9.46 -9.09
C ARG A 55 7.15 -10.76 -8.90
N GLU A 56 6.46 -10.88 -7.77
CA GLU A 56 5.71 -12.07 -7.38
C GLU A 56 4.24 -12.03 -7.79
N GLY A 57 3.82 -10.99 -8.53
CA GLY A 57 2.44 -10.85 -9.01
C GLY A 57 1.41 -10.63 -7.90
N ARG A 58 1.83 -10.23 -6.69
CA ARG A 58 0.96 -10.02 -5.52
C ARG A 58 0.26 -8.66 -5.49
N VAL A 59 0.59 -7.80 -6.45
CA VAL A 59 -0.06 -6.50 -6.68
C VAL A 59 -1.12 -6.60 -7.79
N THR A 60 -1.71 -7.77 -8.01
CA THR A 60 -2.94 -7.83 -8.80
C THR A 60 -4.02 -7.05 -8.06
N ASN A 61 -4.72 -6.18 -8.80
CA ASN A 61 -5.78 -5.30 -8.31
C ASN A 61 -7.13 -5.98 -8.51
N PRO A 62 -7.85 -6.38 -7.44
CA PRO A 62 -9.26 -6.73 -7.54
C PRO A 62 -10.18 -5.73 -6.82
N LEU A 63 -9.67 -4.68 -6.17
CA LEU A 63 -10.35 -4.04 -5.03
C LEU A 63 -10.50 -2.52 -5.09
N HIS A 64 -10.06 -1.84 -6.16
CA HIS A 64 -10.20 -0.38 -6.22
C HIS A 64 -11.67 0.09 -6.24
N GLU A 65 -12.61 -0.70 -6.78
CA GLU A 65 -14.05 -0.37 -6.71
C GLU A 65 -14.66 -0.69 -5.34
N ASP A 66 -14.30 -1.83 -4.73
CA ASP A 66 -14.84 -2.25 -3.42
C ASP A 66 -14.35 -1.37 -2.26
N LEU A 67 -13.08 -0.91 -2.28
CA LEU A 67 -12.56 -0.07 -1.19
C LEU A 67 -13.23 1.32 -1.12
N VAL A 68 -13.61 1.91 -2.25
CA VAL A 68 -14.32 3.20 -2.27
C VAL A 68 -15.72 3.02 -1.69
N ALA A 69 -16.40 1.92 -2.01
CA ALA A 69 -17.70 1.58 -1.43
C ALA A 69 -17.59 1.36 0.09
N GLU A 70 -16.58 0.61 0.56
CA GLU A 70 -16.37 0.38 1.99
C GLU A 70 -15.98 1.65 2.75
N VAL A 71 -15.10 2.51 2.20
CA VAL A 71 -14.74 3.79 2.84
C VAL A 71 -15.94 4.74 2.90
N THR A 72 -16.80 4.74 1.89
CA THR A 72 -18.03 5.56 1.88
C THR A 72 -19.02 5.05 2.94
N LYS A 73 -19.17 3.72 3.06
CA LYS A 73 -19.99 3.08 4.10
C LYS A 73 -19.47 3.40 5.51
N LEU A 74 -18.18 3.22 5.76
CA LEU A 74 -17.56 3.49 7.05
C LEU A 74 -17.62 4.98 7.46
N ARG A 75 -17.65 5.90 6.49
CA ARG A 75 -17.86 7.33 6.76
C ARG A 75 -19.28 7.65 7.23
N GLY A 76 -20.28 6.89 6.81
CA GLY A 76 -21.66 7.05 7.28
C GLY A 76 -21.88 6.51 8.69
N GLU A 77 -21.12 5.51 9.12
CA GLU A 77 -21.22 4.88 10.44
C GLU A 77 -20.50 5.65 11.56
N ASN A 78 -19.70 6.66 11.21
CA ASN A 78 -18.89 7.44 12.14
C ASN A 78 -19.46 8.87 12.38
N GLN A 79 -20.75 9.07 12.08
CA GLN A 79 -21.55 10.26 12.46
C GLN A 79 -22.29 10.00 13.77
#